data_AF-A0A534PCY3-F1
#
_entry.id   AF-A0A534PCY3-F1
#
_cell.length_a   1.000
_cell.length_b   1.000
_cell.length_c   1.000
_cell.angle_alpha   90.00
_cell.angle_beta   90.00
_cell.angle_gamma   90.00
#
_symmetry.space_group_name_H-M   'P 1'
#
loop_
_entity.id
_entity.type
_entity.pdbx_description
1 polymer ?
#
loop_
_entity_poly.entity_id
_entity_poly.type
_entity_poly.pdbx_seq_one_letter_code
_entity_poly.pdbx_strand_id
1 'polypeptide(L)'
;MGKERCRSLVPGDSEEEAARRLARVEEARELRRLDREVPLADALDVRPALGRAAREGTLEPHELLAIARLIRAAVSARRFCLPLRDRVPLHAELAETLSDFEPLAQELERAFDPAGKLLDTASPLLAELRERSRGLHRSIKARLEEMLKDEEVVGMLRDAYYSVRGDRYVVPLRAEHKTH
;
A
#
# COMPACT_ATOMS: atom_id res chain seq x y z
N MET A 1 4.40 -19.88 3.63
CA MET A 1 4.72 -19.78 5.07
C MET A 1 4.17 -20.94 5.92
N GLY A 2 2.90 -20.95 6.36
CA GLY A 2 2.40 -21.98 7.29
C GLY A 2 2.47 -23.41 6.74
N LYS A 3 1.96 -23.62 5.52
CA LYS A 3 2.03 -24.90 4.80
C LYS A 3 3.46 -25.43 4.63
N GLU A 4 4.39 -24.54 4.32
CA GLU A 4 5.82 -24.87 4.19
C GLU A 4 6.39 -25.35 5.53
N ARG A 5 6.08 -24.63 6.62
CA ARG A 5 6.53 -25.00 7.97
C ARG A 5 5.93 -26.32 8.45
N CYS A 6 4.67 -26.61 8.14
CA CYS A 6 4.07 -27.92 8.44
C CYS A 6 4.76 -29.06 7.68
N ARG A 7 5.16 -28.82 6.43
CA ARG A 7 5.84 -29.83 5.60
C ARG A 7 7.29 -30.09 6.02
N SER A 8 7.94 -29.10 6.62
CA SER A 8 9.31 -29.23 7.13
C SER A 8 9.38 -29.75 8.57
N LEU A 9 8.25 -30.12 9.19
CA LEU A 9 8.25 -30.65 10.55
C LEU A 9 8.95 -32.01 10.60
N VAL A 10 9.85 -32.14 11.56
CA VAL A 10 10.48 -33.40 11.96
C VAL A 10 10.02 -33.76 13.38
N PRO A 11 10.14 -35.03 13.80
CA PRO A 11 9.90 -35.43 15.20
C PRO A 11 10.65 -34.50 16.17
N GLY A 12 10.08 -34.26 17.35
CA GLY A 12 10.73 -33.43 18.37
C GLY A 12 11.97 -34.13 18.93
N ASP A 13 12.97 -33.34 19.31
CA ASP A 13 14.25 -33.86 19.81
C ASP A 13 14.19 -34.21 21.31
N SER A 14 13.08 -33.86 21.97
CA SER A 14 12.79 -34.21 23.37
C SER A 14 11.30 -34.44 23.60
N GLU A 15 10.98 -35.15 24.67
CA GLU A 15 9.60 -35.36 25.13
C GLU A 15 8.91 -34.03 25.47
N GLU A 16 9.63 -33.11 26.13
CA GLU A 16 9.12 -31.78 26.49
C GLU A 16 8.71 -30.97 25.25
N GLU A 17 9.54 -30.99 24.20
CA GLU A 17 9.23 -30.29 22.96
C GLU A 17 8.02 -30.92 22.26
N ALA A 18 7.98 -32.25 22.18
CA ALA A 18 6.86 -32.98 21.59
C ALA A 18 5.55 -32.68 22.33
N ALA A 19 5.57 -32.72 23.67
CA ALA A 19 4.43 -32.41 24.51
C ALA A 19 3.94 -30.97 24.30
N ARG A 20 4.86 -29.98 24.25
CA ARG A 20 4.50 -28.58 23.99
C ARG A 20 3.92 -28.37 22.60
N ARG A 21 4.45 -29.04 21.57
CA ARG A 21 3.89 -28.99 20.20
C ARG A 21 2.48 -29.59 20.15
N LEU A 22 2.25 -30.71 20.83
CA LEU A 22 0.93 -31.35 20.93
C LEU A 22 -0.08 -30.49 21.69
N ALA A 23 0.34 -29.86 22.79
CA ALA A 23 -0.51 -28.94 23.56
C ALA A 23 -0.99 -27.75 22.71
N ARG A 24 -0.11 -27.18 21.87
CA ARG A 24 -0.52 -26.15 20.90
C ARG A 24 -1.57 -26.66 19.91
N VAL A 25 -1.46 -27.91 19.46
CA VAL A 25 -2.48 -28.49 18.57
C VAL A 25 -3.81 -28.66 19.30
N GLU A 26 -3.81 -29.06 20.58
CA GLU A 26 -5.05 -29.18 21.35
C GLU A 26 -5.74 -27.82 21.57
N GLU A 27 -4.99 -26.76 21.87
CA GLU A 27 -5.54 -25.40 21.92
C GLU A 27 -6.18 -24.97 20.58
N ALA A 28 -5.53 -25.29 19.45
CA ALA A 28 -6.10 -25.01 18.13
C ALA A 28 -7.38 -25.81 17.87
N ARG A 29 -7.45 -27.06 18.36
CA ARG A 29 -8.68 -27.87 18.31
C ARG A 29 -9.77 -27.30 19.19
N GLU A 30 -9.44 -26.76 20.35
CA GLU A 30 -10.40 -26.08 21.22
C GLU A 30 -11.00 -24.85 20.54
N LEU A 31 -10.17 -23.99 19.93
CA LEU A 31 -10.66 -22.84 19.16
C LEU A 31 -11.62 -23.27 18.06
N ARG A 32 -11.28 -24.33 17.32
CA ARG A 32 -12.15 -24.89 16.28
C ARG A 32 -13.46 -25.45 16.82
N ARG A 33 -13.46 -26.07 18.01
CA ARG A 33 -14.70 -26.54 18.69
C ARG A 33 -15.61 -25.38 19.09
N LEU A 34 -15.06 -24.18 19.28
CA LEU A 34 -15.80 -22.96 19.60
C LEU A 34 -16.25 -22.19 18.34
N ASP A 35 -16.04 -22.74 17.14
CA ASP A 35 -16.24 -22.05 15.86
C ASP A 35 -15.46 -20.72 15.76
N ARG A 36 -14.24 -20.71 16.33
CA ARG A 36 -13.35 -19.55 16.29
C ARG A 36 -12.06 -19.91 15.59
N GLU A 37 -11.63 -19.05 14.69
CA GLU A 37 -10.38 -19.18 13.97
C GLU A 37 -9.51 -17.95 14.20
N VAL A 38 -8.19 -18.17 14.32
CA VAL A 38 -7.24 -17.07 14.45
C VAL A 38 -7.20 -16.32 13.11
N PRO A 39 -7.43 -15.00 13.09
CA PRO A 39 -7.53 -14.22 11.85
C PRO A 39 -6.15 -14.04 11.20
N LEU A 40 -5.76 -15.01 10.37
CA LEU A 40 -4.47 -15.04 9.66
C LEU A 40 -4.63 -15.07 8.13
N ALA A 41 -5.85 -15.00 7.61
CA ALA A 41 -6.15 -15.15 6.18
C ALA A 41 -5.42 -14.12 5.30
N ASP A 42 -5.21 -12.91 5.82
CA ASP A 42 -4.56 -11.81 5.09
C ASP A 42 -3.02 -11.82 5.23
N ALA A 43 -2.44 -12.83 5.89
CA ALA A 43 -0.99 -12.93 6.07
C ALA A 43 -0.29 -13.33 4.77
N LEU A 44 0.27 -12.34 4.07
CA LEU A 44 1.02 -12.52 2.83
C LEU A 44 2.50 -12.84 3.11
N ASP A 45 3.12 -13.61 2.22
CA ASP A 45 4.55 -13.93 2.31
C ASP A 45 5.40 -12.78 1.77
N VAL A 46 5.89 -11.94 2.68
CA VAL A 46 6.70 -10.75 2.35
C VAL A 46 8.20 -10.98 2.55
N ARG A 47 8.64 -12.22 2.87
CA ARG A 47 10.07 -12.53 3.07
C ARG A 47 10.96 -12.08 1.89
N PRO A 48 10.55 -12.25 0.62
CA PRO A 48 11.35 -11.76 -0.51
C PRO A 48 11.51 -10.24 -0.50
N ALA A 49 10.42 -9.49 -0.26
CA ALA A 49 10.44 -8.04 -0.19
C ALA A 49 11.34 -7.56 0.97
N LEU A 50 11.14 -8.10 2.17
CA LEU A 50 11.98 -7.76 3.33
C LEU A 50 13.46 -8.09 3.10
N GLY A 51 13.75 -9.22 2.44
CA GLY A 51 15.11 -9.58 2.08
C GLY A 51 15.78 -8.60 1.11
N ARG A 52 15.02 -7.99 0.19
CA ARG A 52 15.55 -6.92 -0.68
C ARG A 52 15.68 -5.60 0.06
N ALA A 53 14.70 -5.22 0.87
CA ALA A 53 14.78 -4.01 1.70
C ALA A 53 15.97 -4.03 2.67
N ALA A 54 16.28 -5.19 3.25
CA ALA A 54 17.47 -5.38 4.11
C ALA A 54 18.81 -5.17 3.38
N ARG A 55 18.80 -5.19 2.04
CA ARG A 55 19.96 -4.91 1.17
C ARG A 55 19.85 -3.52 0.52
N GLU A 56 19.12 -2.61 1.16
CA GLU A 56 18.84 -1.24 0.68
C GLU A 56 18.11 -1.19 -0.68
N GLY A 57 17.49 -2.30 -1.08
CA GLY A 57 16.69 -2.37 -2.29
C GLY A 57 15.36 -1.62 -2.15
N THR A 58 14.91 -0.99 -3.24
CA THR A 58 13.59 -0.35 -3.30
C THR A 58 12.47 -1.40 -3.31
N LEU A 59 11.37 -1.06 -2.64
CA LEU A 59 10.14 -1.86 -2.64
C LEU A 59 9.11 -1.24 -3.56
N GLU A 60 8.40 -2.10 -4.28
CA GLU A 60 7.28 -1.68 -5.10
C GLU A 60 6.04 -1.41 -4.22
N PRO A 61 5.11 -0.53 -4.64
CA PRO A 61 3.93 -0.18 -3.86
C PRO A 61 3.09 -1.38 -3.41
N HIS A 62 2.94 -2.39 -4.28
CA HIS A 62 2.17 -3.60 -3.95
C HIS A 62 2.84 -4.44 -2.84
N GLU A 63 4.16 -4.39 -2.72
CA GLU A 63 4.91 -5.09 -1.67
C GLU A 63 4.79 -4.36 -0.33
N LEU A 64 4.80 -3.03 -0.36
CA LEU A 64 4.52 -2.20 0.82
C LEU A 64 3.10 -2.46 1.34
N LEU A 65 2.11 -2.52 0.45
CA LEU A 65 0.73 -2.88 0.83
C LEU A 65 0.63 -4.32 1.36
N ALA A 66 1.42 -5.25 0.82
CA ALA A 66 1.48 -6.61 1.35
C ALA A 66 2.06 -6.67 2.77
N ILE A 67 3.07 -5.84 3.06
CA ILE A 67 3.64 -5.68 4.41
C ILE A 67 2.58 -5.11 5.37
N ALA A 68 1.85 -4.08 4.95
CA ALA A 68 0.75 -3.52 5.76
C ALA A 68 -0.29 -4.60 6.11
N ARG A 69 -0.71 -5.42 5.12
CA ARG A 69 -1.64 -6.54 5.35
C ARG A 69 -1.11 -7.58 6.33
N LEU A 70 0.18 -7.93 6.25
CA LEU A 70 0.80 -8.85 7.21
C LEU A 70 0.78 -8.27 8.63
N ILE A 71 1.09 -6.97 8.79
CA ILE A 71 1.02 -6.28 10.08
C ILE A 71 -0.42 -6.33 10.62
N ARG A 72 -1.42 -6.03 9.79
CA ARG A 72 -2.85 -6.11 10.16
C ARG A 72 -3.24 -7.51 10.64
N ALA A 73 -2.78 -8.55 9.96
CA ALA A 73 -3.03 -9.93 10.36
C ALA A 73 -2.38 -10.23 11.73
N ALA A 74 -1.16 -9.76 11.98
CA ALA A 74 -0.48 -9.93 13.27
C ALA A 74 -1.21 -9.22 14.41
N VAL A 75 -1.65 -7.96 14.20
CA VAL A 75 -2.43 -7.18 15.17
C VAL A 75 -3.77 -7.86 15.47
N SER A 76 -4.47 -8.33 14.43
CA SER A 76 -5.73 -9.07 14.56
C SER A 76 -5.54 -10.38 15.33
N ALA A 77 -4.49 -11.15 15.03
CA ALA A 77 -4.16 -12.37 15.76
C ALA A 77 -3.86 -12.08 17.24
N ARG A 78 -3.14 -11.00 17.53
CA ARG A 78 -2.85 -10.57 18.89
C ARG A 78 -4.12 -10.18 19.65
N ARG A 79 -4.97 -9.36 19.04
CA ARG A 79 -6.28 -8.95 19.60
C ARG A 79 -7.22 -10.14 19.81
N PHE A 80 -7.09 -11.19 19.00
CA PHE A 80 -7.87 -12.41 19.13
C PHE A 80 -7.37 -13.34 20.24
N CYS A 81 -6.06 -13.60 20.31
CA CYS A 81 -5.48 -14.60 21.22
C CYS A 81 -5.32 -14.08 22.66
N LEU A 82 -4.90 -12.83 22.86
CA LEU A 82 -4.58 -12.32 24.20
C LEU A 82 -5.77 -12.34 25.18
N PRO A 83 -7.01 -11.98 24.78
CA PRO A 83 -8.18 -12.08 25.67
C PRO A 83 -8.56 -13.52 26.02
N LEU A 84 -8.01 -14.51 25.32
CA LEU A 84 -8.30 -15.93 25.52
C LEU A 84 -7.18 -16.66 26.25
N ARG A 85 -6.26 -15.94 26.90
CA ARG A 85 -5.11 -16.53 27.58
C ARG A 85 -5.49 -17.68 28.52
N ASP A 86 -6.62 -17.59 29.21
CA ASP A 86 -7.07 -18.62 30.14
C ASP A 86 -7.47 -19.94 29.43
N ARG A 87 -7.80 -19.88 28.14
CA ARG A 87 -8.18 -21.05 27.32
C ARG A 87 -7.06 -21.51 26.40
N VAL A 88 -6.34 -20.56 25.78
CA VAL A 88 -5.28 -20.84 24.82
C VAL A 88 -3.96 -20.17 25.21
N PRO A 89 -3.38 -20.52 26.38
CA PRO A 89 -2.20 -19.86 26.91
C PRO A 89 -1.00 -19.93 25.96
N LEU A 90 -0.77 -21.04 25.26
CA LEU A 90 0.38 -21.18 24.34
C LEU A 90 0.20 -20.35 23.06
N HIS A 91 -1.03 -20.18 22.56
CA HIS A 91 -1.30 -19.23 21.48
C HIS A 91 -1.20 -17.78 21.95
N ALA A 92 -1.61 -17.48 23.18
CA ALA A 92 -1.42 -16.15 23.77
C ALA A 92 0.07 -15.83 23.91
N GLU A 93 0.92 -16.76 24.36
CA GLU A 93 2.38 -16.62 24.38
C GLU A 93 2.93 -16.31 22.97
N LEU A 94 2.50 -17.04 21.94
CA LEU A 94 2.92 -16.76 20.56
C LEU A 94 2.47 -15.37 20.11
N ALA A 95 1.25 -14.97 20.45
CA ALA A 95 0.72 -13.66 20.13
C ALA A 95 1.45 -12.51 20.85
N GLU A 96 2.02 -12.74 22.03
CA GLU A 96 2.87 -11.75 22.72
C GLU A 96 4.17 -11.49 21.97
N THR A 97 4.69 -12.47 21.23
CA THR A 97 5.90 -12.28 20.41
C THR A 97 5.66 -11.44 19.16
N LEU A 98 4.40 -11.21 18.79
CA LEU A 98 4.05 -10.35 17.66
C LEU A 98 4.18 -8.89 18.08
N SER A 99 5.14 -8.19 17.47
CA SER A 99 5.33 -6.76 17.67
C SER A 99 4.17 -5.95 17.10
N ASP A 100 3.86 -4.83 17.76
CA ASP A 100 2.85 -3.89 17.31
C ASP A 100 3.46 -2.87 16.34
N PHE A 101 3.22 -3.09 15.05
CA PHE A 101 3.59 -2.16 13.97
C PHE A 101 2.36 -1.46 13.38
N GLU A 102 1.26 -1.39 14.11
CA GLU A 102 0.02 -0.73 13.69
C GLU A 102 0.24 0.69 13.12
N PRO A 103 1.08 1.57 13.70
CA PRO A 103 1.35 2.88 13.12
C PRO A 103 1.97 2.82 11.71
N LEU A 104 2.83 1.83 11.46
CA LEU A 104 3.45 1.64 10.14
C LEU A 104 2.43 1.18 9.11
N ALA A 105 1.54 0.24 9.48
CA ALA A 105 0.46 -0.18 8.59
C ALA A 105 -0.45 1.00 8.21
N GLN A 106 -0.81 1.84 9.18
CA GLN A 106 -1.60 3.05 8.94
C GLN A 106 -0.88 4.04 8.02
N GLU A 107 0.43 4.23 8.20
CA GLU A 107 1.21 5.12 7.34
C GLU A 107 1.23 4.63 5.89
N LEU A 108 1.45 3.33 5.68
CA LEU A 108 1.45 2.72 4.35
C LEU A 108 0.06 2.79 3.68
N GLU A 109 -1.00 2.48 4.42
CA GLU A 109 -2.39 2.57 3.92
C GLU A 109 -2.83 4.02 3.65
N ARG A 110 -2.28 4.99 4.38
CA ARG A 110 -2.49 6.42 4.12
C ARG A 110 -1.73 6.90 2.89
N ALA A 111 -0.57 6.31 2.59
CA ALA A 111 0.27 6.72 1.47
C ALA A 111 -0.19 6.16 0.12
N PHE A 112 -0.80 4.97 0.11
CA PHE A 112 -1.15 4.26 -1.13
C PHE A 112 -2.65 3.90 -1.18
N ASP A 113 -3.24 3.99 -2.37
CA ASP A 113 -4.56 3.42 -2.63
C ASP A 113 -4.49 1.88 -2.81
N PRO A 114 -5.64 1.17 -2.87
CA PRO A 114 -5.64 -0.28 -3.07
C PRO A 114 -5.00 -0.77 -4.38
N ALA A 115 -4.84 0.11 -5.38
CA ALA A 115 -4.17 -0.18 -6.65
C ALA A 115 -2.65 0.09 -6.59
N GLY A 116 -2.12 0.58 -5.47
CA GLY A 116 -0.70 0.91 -5.29
C GLY A 116 -0.33 2.29 -5.81
N LYS A 117 -1.30 3.17 -6.11
CA LYS A 117 -1.01 4.55 -6.50
C LYS A 117 -0.69 5.39 -5.28
N LEU A 118 0.41 6.14 -5.36
CA LEU A 118 0.81 7.08 -4.31
C LEU A 118 -0.15 8.28 -4.23
N LEU A 119 -0.80 8.42 -3.08
CA LEU A 119 -1.78 9.47 -2.78
C LEU A 119 -1.12 10.76 -2.32
N ASP A 120 -1.84 11.87 -2.42
CA ASP A 120 -1.40 13.18 -1.91
C ASP A 120 -1.26 13.15 -0.38
N THR A 121 -2.00 12.27 0.29
CA THR A 121 -1.90 11.99 1.71
C THR A 121 -0.57 11.36 2.11
N ALA A 122 0.27 10.87 1.19
CA ALA A 122 1.57 10.30 1.53
C ALA A 122 2.46 11.31 2.26
N SER A 123 2.53 12.56 1.80
CA SER A 123 3.24 13.63 2.51
C SER A 123 2.63 15.01 2.26
N PRO A 124 2.65 15.91 3.26
CA PRO A 124 2.16 17.29 3.09
C PRO A 124 2.86 18.03 1.94
N LEU A 125 4.18 17.84 1.80
CA LEU A 125 4.96 18.45 0.74
C LEU A 125 4.53 17.95 -0.65
N LEU A 126 4.26 16.65 -0.80
CA LEU A 126 3.77 16.10 -2.07
C LEU A 126 2.40 16.68 -2.43
N ALA A 127 1.50 16.79 -1.46
CA ALA A 127 0.19 17.41 -1.65
C ALA A 127 0.33 18.87 -2.13
N GLU A 128 1.17 19.66 -1.46
CA GLU A 128 1.42 21.06 -1.81
C GLU A 128 1.96 21.20 -3.24
N LEU A 129 2.99 20.41 -3.58
CA LEU A 129 3.61 20.45 -4.91
C LEU A 129 2.62 20.04 -6.01
N ARG A 130 1.80 19.02 -5.78
CA ARG A 130 0.77 18.58 -6.73
C ARG A 130 -0.33 19.63 -6.89
N GLU A 131 -0.76 20.28 -5.81
CA GLU A 131 -1.76 21.34 -5.90
C GLU A 131 -1.23 22.57 -6.64
N ARG A 132 0.03 22.97 -6.38
CA ARG A 132 0.70 24.04 -7.13
C ARG A 132 0.78 23.71 -8.62
N SER A 133 1.12 22.46 -8.97
CA SER A 133 1.17 22.00 -10.36
C SER A 133 -0.21 22.06 -11.04
N ARG A 134 -1.27 21.63 -10.35
CA ARG A 134 -2.66 21.74 -10.84
C ARG A 134 -3.09 23.19 -11.01
N GLY A 135 -2.72 24.06 -10.07
CA GLY A 135 -2.97 25.50 -10.13
C GLY A 135 -2.35 26.15 -11.35
N LEU A 136 -1.06 25.89 -11.61
CA LEU A 136 -0.37 26.38 -12.80
C LEU A 136 -1.04 25.88 -14.10
N HIS A 137 -1.45 24.61 -14.14
CA HIS A 137 -2.20 24.07 -15.27
C HIS A 137 -3.53 24.79 -15.51
N ARG A 138 -4.28 25.10 -14.45
CA ARG A 138 -5.53 25.88 -14.55
C ARG A 138 -5.27 27.28 -15.09
N SER A 139 -4.25 27.97 -14.59
CA SER A 139 -3.88 29.31 -15.07
C SER A 139 -3.45 29.32 -16.54
N ILE A 140 -2.66 28.33 -16.97
CA ILE A 140 -2.27 28.19 -18.39
C ILE A 140 -3.51 27.99 -19.27
N LYS A 141 -4.43 27.11 -18.89
CA LYS A 141 -5.67 26.88 -19.63
C LYS A 141 -6.54 28.13 -19.71
N ALA A 142 -6.73 28.83 -18.60
CA ALA A 142 -7.50 30.08 -18.57
C ALA A 142 -6.91 31.12 -19.52
N ARG A 143 -5.58 31.25 -19.54
CA ARG A 143 -4.90 32.18 -20.47
C ARG A 143 -5.05 31.76 -21.93
N LEU A 144 -4.98 30.47 -22.24
CA LEU A 144 -5.23 29.96 -23.59
C LEU A 144 -6.67 30.21 -24.04
N GLU A 145 -7.65 29.99 -23.17
CA GLU A 145 -9.06 30.26 -23.46
C GLU A 145 -9.33 31.76 -23.68
N GLU A 146 -8.65 32.64 -22.93
CA GLU A 146 -8.70 34.08 -23.15
C GLU A 146 -8.11 34.46 -24.52
N MET A 147 -6.94 33.93 -24.87
CA MET A 147 -6.31 34.15 -26.18
C MET A 147 -7.18 33.62 -27.33
N LEU A 148 -7.90 32.52 -27.16
CA LEU A 148 -8.81 31.98 -28.17
C LEU A 148 -10.11 32.77 -28.33
N LYS A 149 -10.40 33.73 -27.45
CA LYS A 149 -11.56 34.64 -27.53
C LYS A 149 -11.20 36.03 -28.07
N ASP A 150 -9.91 36.38 -28.05
CA ASP A 150 -9.42 37.65 -28.55
C ASP A 150 -9.50 37.68 -30.08
N GLU A 151 -10.25 38.62 -30.64
CA GLU A 151 -10.50 38.73 -32.09
C GLU A 151 -9.20 38.94 -32.89
N GLU A 152 -8.21 39.64 -32.33
CA GLU A 152 -6.91 39.87 -32.97
C GLU A 152 -6.13 38.56 -33.06
N VAL A 153 -6.11 37.79 -31.96
CA VAL A 153 -5.44 36.50 -31.92
C VAL A 153 -6.15 35.50 -32.82
N VAL A 154 -7.49 35.40 -32.76
CA VAL A 154 -8.30 34.51 -33.61
C VAL A 154 -8.07 34.77 -35.10
N GLY A 155 -7.89 36.04 -35.50
CA GLY A 155 -7.54 36.41 -36.88
C GLY A 155 -6.20 35.81 -37.36
N MET A 156 -5.26 35.59 -36.44
CA MET A 156 -3.95 34.95 -36.71
C MET A 156 -4.00 33.41 -36.64
N LEU A 157 -5.06 32.82 -36.08
CA LEU A 157 -5.21 31.38 -35.93
C LEU A 157 -5.80 30.71 -37.16
N ARG A 158 -5.37 29.47 -37.42
CA ARG A 158 -5.98 28.63 -38.45
C ARG A 158 -7.39 28.22 -38.04
N ASP A 159 -7.53 27.76 -36.80
CA ASP A 159 -8.77 27.35 -36.15
C ASP A 159 -8.68 27.70 -34.64
N ALA A 160 -9.79 28.08 -34.01
CA ALA A 160 -9.83 28.52 -32.61
C ALA A 160 -9.87 27.35 -31.61
N TYR A 161 -8.81 26.56 -31.58
CA TYR A 161 -8.63 25.49 -30.59
C TYR A 161 -7.16 25.39 -30.14
N TYR A 162 -6.93 24.83 -28.96
CA TYR A 162 -5.59 24.42 -28.52
C TYR A 162 -5.48 22.90 -28.52
N SER A 163 -4.27 22.39 -28.70
CA SER A 163 -3.94 20.97 -28.58
C SER A 163 -2.81 20.76 -27.60
N VAL A 164 -2.69 19.55 -27.06
CA VAL A 164 -1.56 19.15 -26.22
C VAL A 164 -0.64 18.25 -27.05
N ARG A 165 0.61 18.66 -27.23
CA ARG A 165 1.64 17.85 -27.90
C ARG A 165 2.78 17.56 -26.93
N GLY A 166 2.91 16.31 -26.52
CA GLY A 166 3.73 15.95 -25.36
C GLY A 166 3.14 16.61 -24.11
N ASP A 167 3.93 17.44 -23.43
CA ASP A 167 3.52 18.20 -22.24
C ASP A 167 3.35 19.71 -22.49
N ARG A 168 3.21 20.10 -23.77
CA ARG A 168 3.08 21.52 -24.15
C ARG A 168 1.72 21.78 -24.78
N TYR A 169 1.11 22.89 -24.37
CA TYR A 169 -0.04 23.45 -25.04
C TYR A 169 0.42 24.16 -26.32
N VAL A 170 -0.23 23.86 -27.44
CA VAL A 170 0.11 24.38 -28.77
C VAL A 170 -1.14 24.92 -29.44
N VAL A 171 -1.03 26.13 -30.01
CA VAL A 171 -2.09 26.81 -30.75
C VAL A 171 -1.69 26.92 -32.24
N PRO A 172 -2.56 26.55 -33.19
CA PRO A 172 -2.21 26.51 -34.62
C PRO A 172 -2.30 27.90 -35.27
N LEU A 173 -1.14 28.48 -35.59
CA LEU A 173 -1.03 29.76 -36.32
C LEU A 173 -1.19 29.58 -37.84
N ARG A 174 -1.79 30.56 -38.52
CA ARG A 174 -1.79 30.66 -39.98
C ARG A 174 -0.35 30.83 -40.48
N ALA A 175 -0.03 30.19 -41.61
CA ALA A 175 1.34 30.19 -42.16
C ALA A 175 1.88 31.60 -42.44
N GLU A 176 0.97 32.54 -42.73
CA GLU A 176 1.23 33.95 -43.00
C GLU A 176 1.79 34.71 -41.78
N HIS A 177 1.51 34.23 -40.56
CA HIS A 177 1.91 34.86 -39.30
C HIS A 177 3.03 34.09 -38.59
N LYS A 178 3.71 33.17 -39.29
CA LYS A 178 4.68 32.22 -38.71
C LYS A 178 6.12 32.76 -38.63
N THR A 179 6.39 33.96 -39.14
CA THR A 179 7.76 34.47 -39.37
C THR A 179 7.94 35.96 -39.04
N HIS A 180 7.04 36.53 -38.22
CA HIS A 180 7.18 37.90 -37.75
C HIS A 180 7.48 37.96 -36.25
#